data_AF-A0A511H3F0-F1
#
_entry.id   AF-A0A511H3F0-F1
#
_cell.length_a   1.000
_cell.length_b   1.000
_cell.length_c   1.000
_cell.angle_alpha   90.00
_cell.angle_beta   90.00
_cell.angle_gamma   90.00
#
_symmetry.space_group_name_H-M   'P 1'
#
loop_
_entity.id
_entity.type
_entity.pdbx_description
1 polymer ?
#
loop_
_entity_poly.entity_id
_entity_poly.type
_entity_poly.pdbx_seq_one_letter_code
_entity_poly.pdbx_strand_id
1 'polypeptide(L)'
;MSYLVDQSIERLKYNNVRITPQRHAILEYLIDKDTHPTADDVYQALESRFPSMSVATVYNNLRLFIELGLVKEMKYGDSSSRFDFSSTEHYHAICTECGKIEDIYYPGLDDVEVVASNLTGFEVTSHRLEIYGLCPDCQRK
;
A
#
# COMPACT_ATOMS: atom_id res chain seq x y z
N MET A 1 3.73 -17.05 3.03
CA MET A 1 2.99 -15.89 2.51
C MET A 1 4.03 -14.82 2.20
N SER A 2 3.92 -14.09 1.10
CA SER A 2 4.87 -13.01 0.80
C SER A 2 4.72 -11.92 1.89
N TYR A 3 5.84 -11.47 2.47
CA TYR A 3 5.86 -10.41 3.49
C TYR A 3 5.09 -9.16 3.02
N LEU A 4 5.19 -8.81 1.74
CA LEU A 4 4.48 -7.68 1.12
C LEU A 4 2.94 -7.82 1.15
N VAL A 5 2.43 -9.06 1.07
CA VAL A 5 0.99 -9.33 1.16
C VAL A 5 0.52 -9.03 2.59
N ASP A 6 1.25 -9.56 3.58
CA ASP A 6 0.92 -9.33 5.00
C ASP A 6 0.93 -7.83 5.35
N GLN A 7 1.93 -7.09 4.86
CA GLN A 7 2.01 -5.63 5.02
C GLN A 7 0.81 -4.91 4.37
N SER A 8 0.45 -5.29 3.15
CA SER A 8 -0.69 -4.71 2.44
C SER A 8 -2.00 -4.95 3.20
N ILE A 9 -2.15 -6.14 3.80
CA ILE A 9 -3.30 -6.50 4.62
C ILE A 9 -3.37 -5.66 5.90
N GLU A 10 -2.24 -5.42 6.59
CA GLU A 10 -2.22 -4.53 7.76
C GLU A 10 -2.63 -3.10 7.39
N ARG A 11 -2.20 -2.59 6.24
CA ARG A 11 -2.64 -1.26 5.76
C ARG A 11 -4.15 -1.21 5.52
N LEU A 12 -4.75 -2.28 4.99
CA LEU A 12 -6.22 -2.37 4.87
C LEU A 12 -6.89 -2.32 6.26
N LYS A 13 -6.38 -3.06 7.25
CA LYS A 13 -6.92 -3.06 8.62
C LYS A 13 -6.87 -1.68 9.25
N TYR A 14 -5.73 -1.00 9.15
CA TYR A 14 -5.53 0.34 9.69
C TYR A 14 -6.57 1.34 9.15
N ASN A 15 -6.91 1.22 7.86
CA ASN A 15 -7.92 2.06 7.20
C ASN A 15 -9.36 1.54 7.36
N ASN A 16 -9.62 0.64 8.33
CA ASN A 16 -10.94 0.02 8.58
C ASN A 16 -11.55 -0.67 7.35
N VAL A 17 -10.71 -1.15 6.43
CA VAL A 17 -11.16 -1.84 5.22
C VAL A 17 -11.30 -3.33 5.51
N ARG A 18 -12.50 -3.87 5.26
CA ARG A 18 -12.76 -5.30 5.36
C ARG A 18 -11.87 -6.10 4.42
N ILE A 19 -11.13 -7.08 4.93
CA ILE A 19 -10.34 -7.98 4.10
C ILE A 19 -11.25 -9.07 3.54
N THR A 20 -11.61 -8.97 2.26
CA THR A 20 -12.37 -10.02 1.57
C THR A 20 -11.40 -10.99 0.88
N PRO A 21 -11.82 -12.25 0.63
CA PRO A 21 -11.00 -13.19 -0.15
C PRO A 21 -10.59 -12.65 -1.52
N GLN A 22 -11.46 -11.87 -2.17
CA GLN A 22 -11.16 -11.20 -3.45
C GLN A 22 -10.07 -10.13 -3.29
N ARG A 23 -10.14 -9.27 -2.26
CA ARG A 23 -9.09 -8.25 -1.98
C ARG A 23 -7.74 -8.89 -1.77
N HIS A 24 -7.70 -9.94 -0.97
CA HIS A 24 -6.48 -10.70 -0.72
C HIS A 24 -5.91 -11.28 -2.01
N ALA A 25 -6.73 -11.95 -2.82
CA ALA A 25 -6.29 -12.56 -4.07
C ALA A 25 -5.81 -11.54 -5.11
N ILE A 26 -6.46 -10.36 -5.18
CA ILE A 26 -6.01 -9.29 -6.07
C ILE A 26 -4.65 -8.73 -5.61
N LEU A 27 -4.46 -8.49 -4.31
CA LEU A 27 -3.17 -8.03 -3.77
C LEU A 27 -2.06 -9.07 -4.03
N GLU A 28 -2.34 -10.34 -3.75
CA GLU A 28 -1.41 -11.44 -4.02
C GLU A 28 -1.03 -11.50 -5.51
N TYR A 29 -2.01 -11.38 -6.41
CA TYR A 29 -1.76 -11.34 -7.85
C TYR A 29 -0.90 -10.16 -8.29
N LEU A 30 -1.16 -8.96 -7.74
CA LEU A 30 -0.40 -7.75 -8.08
C LEU A 30 1.04 -7.80 -7.53
N ILE A 31 1.26 -8.47 -6.39
CA ILE A 31 2.57 -8.59 -5.75
C ILE A 31 3.44 -9.67 -6.41
N ASP A 32 2.83 -10.78 -6.85
CA ASP A 32 3.56 -11.93 -7.43
C ASP A 32 3.98 -11.69 -8.90
N LYS A 33 3.41 -10.68 -9.55
CA LYS A 33 3.67 -10.37 -10.95
C LYS A 33 4.65 -9.21 -11.09
N ASP A 34 5.84 -9.48 -11.61
CA ASP A 34 6.82 -8.48 -12.12
C ASP A 34 6.33 -7.74 -13.39
N THR A 35 5.02 -7.70 -13.62
CA THR A 35 4.39 -7.06 -14.77
C THR A 35 3.33 -6.08 -14.29
N HIS A 36 3.00 -5.07 -15.08
CA HIS A 36 1.91 -4.13 -14.78
C HIS A 36 0.60 -4.58 -15.46
N PRO A 37 -0.23 -5.45 -14.84
CA PRO A 37 -1.44 -5.97 -15.47
C PRO A 37 -2.48 -4.87 -15.70
N THR A 38 -3.37 -5.10 -16.67
CA THR A 38 -4.63 -4.37 -16.78
C THR A 38 -5.68 -4.94 -15.82
N ALA A 39 -6.79 -4.22 -15.62
CA ALA A 39 -7.90 -4.76 -14.83
C ALA A 39 -8.50 -6.05 -15.44
N ASP A 40 -8.48 -6.17 -16.76
CA ASP A 40 -8.93 -7.37 -17.47
C ASP A 40 -7.99 -8.56 -17.22
N ASP A 41 -6.67 -8.32 -17.20
CA ASP A 41 -5.70 -9.37 -16.87
C ASP A 41 -5.91 -9.92 -15.45
N VAL A 42 -6.14 -9.03 -14.48
CA VAL A 42 -6.47 -9.41 -13.09
C VAL A 42 -7.77 -10.21 -13.04
N TYR A 43 -8.80 -9.76 -13.76
CA TYR A 43 -10.09 -10.45 -13.82
C TYR A 43 -9.95 -11.85 -14.41
N GLN A 44 -9.31 -11.99 -15.57
CA GLN A 44 -9.08 -13.27 -16.25
C GLN A 44 -8.28 -14.26 -15.38
N ALA A 45 -7.30 -13.75 -14.64
CA ALA A 45 -6.51 -14.59 -13.74
C ALA A 45 -7.31 -15.13 -12.53
N LEU A 46 -8.37 -14.44 -12.10
CA LEU A 46 -9.06 -14.71 -10.84
C LEU A 46 -10.52 -15.18 -11.00
N GLU A 47 -11.14 -15.00 -12.16
CA GLU A 47 -12.57 -15.28 -12.38
C GLU A 47 -12.95 -16.74 -12.08
N SER A 48 -12.08 -17.69 -12.41
CA SER A 48 -12.30 -19.12 -12.16
C SER A 48 -12.39 -19.46 -10.66
N ARG A 49 -11.72 -18.69 -9.80
CA ARG A 49 -11.73 -18.84 -8.34
C ARG A 49 -12.87 -18.07 -7.68
N PHE A 50 -13.40 -17.04 -8.34
CA PHE A 50 -14.42 -16.15 -7.79
C PHE A 50 -15.56 -15.93 -8.81
N PRO A 51 -16.54 -16.85 -8.90
CA PRO A 51 -17.62 -16.77 -9.91
C PRO A 51 -18.51 -15.52 -9.82
N SER A 52 -18.51 -14.83 -8.68
CA SER A 52 -19.23 -13.56 -8.46
C SER A 52 -18.38 -12.32 -8.76
N MET A 53 -17.10 -12.49 -9.11
CA MET A 53 -16.22 -11.40 -9.51
C MET A 53 -16.64 -10.91 -10.90
N SER A 54 -16.61 -9.59 -11.07
CA SER A 54 -16.74 -8.95 -12.37
C SER A 54 -15.55 -8.02 -12.59
N VAL A 55 -15.33 -7.57 -13.83
CA VAL A 55 -14.35 -6.51 -14.13
C VAL A 55 -14.61 -5.26 -13.28
N ALA A 56 -15.88 -4.90 -13.05
CA ALA A 56 -16.25 -3.78 -12.17
C ALA A 56 -15.81 -4.01 -10.72
N THR A 57 -15.90 -5.25 -10.22
CA THR A 57 -15.41 -5.62 -8.89
C THR A 57 -13.89 -5.46 -8.78
N VAL A 58 -13.15 -5.80 -9.85
CA VAL A 58 -11.70 -5.59 -9.92
C VAL A 58 -11.38 -4.09 -9.86
N TYR A 59 -12.01 -3.27 -10.70
CA TYR A 59 -11.81 -1.81 -10.68
C TYR A 59 -12.12 -1.18 -9.32
N ASN A 60 -13.20 -1.60 -8.65
CA ASN A 60 -13.53 -1.09 -7.32
C ASN A 60 -12.43 -1.38 -6.29
N ASN A 61 -11.79 -2.55 -6.37
CA ASN A 61 -10.67 -2.87 -5.48
C ASN A 61 -9.39 -2.13 -5.89
N LEU A 62 -9.09 -2.03 -7.18
CA LEU A 62 -7.93 -1.27 -7.67
C LEU A 62 -8.01 0.21 -7.27
N ARG A 63 -9.18 0.84 -7.41
CA ARG A 63 -9.40 2.23 -6.94
C ARG A 63 -9.16 2.38 -5.45
N LEU A 64 -9.71 1.48 -4.65
CA LEU A 64 -9.46 1.46 -3.21
C LEU A 64 -7.95 1.31 -2.91
N PHE A 65 -7.24 0.44 -3.62
CA PHE A 65 -5.81 0.26 -3.41
C PHE A 65 -4.99 1.47 -3.84
N ILE A 66 -5.43 2.21 -4.86
CA ILE A 66 -4.83 3.49 -5.26
C ILE A 66 -5.07 4.57 -4.20
N GLU A 67 -6.30 4.70 -3.69
CA GLU A 67 -6.64 5.62 -2.60
C GLU A 67 -5.82 5.34 -1.34
N LEU A 68 -5.53 4.06 -1.08
CA LEU A 68 -4.68 3.62 0.01
C LEU A 68 -3.21 3.59 -0.34
N GLY A 69 -2.77 4.06 -1.52
CA GLY A 69 -1.38 4.11 -1.94
C GLY A 69 -0.67 2.74 -2.02
N LEU A 70 -1.41 1.64 -2.14
CA LEU A 70 -0.89 0.28 -2.34
C LEU A 70 -0.63 -0.01 -3.84
N VAL A 71 -1.34 0.66 -4.73
CA VAL A 71 -1.28 0.46 -6.17
C VAL A 71 -1.14 1.80 -6.87
N LYS A 72 -0.34 1.86 -7.94
CA LYS A 72 -0.26 3.01 -8.85
C LYS A 72 -0.93 2.67 -10.17
N GLU A 73 -1.70 3.61 -10.70
CA GLU A 73 -2.29 3.51 -12.04
C GLU A 73 -1.39 4.19 -13.07
N MET A 74 -0.98 3.44 -14.08
CA MET A 74 -0.24 3.92 -15.25
C MET A 74 -1.18 4.08 -16.44
N LYS A 75 -1.40 5.33 -16.87
CA LYS A 75 -2.26 5.66 -18.02
C LYS A 75 -1.42 5.78 -19.28
N TYR A 76 -1.80 5.05 -20.32
CA TYR A 76 -1.12 5.05 -21.62
C TYR A 76 -2.08 5.51 -22.72
N GLY A 77 -2.34 6.82 -22.80
CA GLY A 77 -3.22 7.40 -23.82
C GLY A 77 -4.60 6.72 -23.87
N ASP A 78 -4.97 6.23 -25.06
CA ASP A 78 -6.25 5.53 -25.31
C ASP A 78 -6.24 4.03 -24.96
N SER A 79 -5.10 3.49 -24.50
CA SER A 79 -5.01 2.08 -24.10
C SER A 79 -5.43 1.87 -22.65
N SER A 80 -5.84 0.63 -22.32
CA SER A 80 -6.26 0.27 -20.96
C SER A 80 -5.18 0.59 -19.93
N SER A 81 -5.60 1.20 -18.81
CA SER A 81 -4.72 1.47 -17.68
C SER A 81 -4.04 0.20 -17.20
N ARG A 82 -2.77 0.33 -16.81
CA ARG A 82 -1.99 -0.72 -16.16
C ARG A 82 -1.80 -0.38 -14.69
N PHE A 83 -1.70 -1.40 -13.86
CA PHE A 83 -1.63 -1.25 -12.41
C PHE A 83 -0.31 -1.84 -11.92
N ASP A 84 0.38 -1.07 -11.09
CA ASP A 84 1.65 -1.45 -10.47
C ASP A 84 1.46 -1.56 -8.96
N PHE A 85 1.98 -2.62 -8.35
CA PHE A 85 2.01 -2.72 -6.90
C PHE A 85 3.12 -1.80 -6.40
N SER A 86 2.73 -0.70 -5.76
CA SER A 86 3.71 0.23 -5.20
C SER A 86 4.20 -0.36 -3.88
N SER A 87 5.47 -0.80 -3.82
CA SER A 87 6.13 -1.06 -2.53
C SER A 87 6.05 0.21 -1.70
N THR A 88 5.23 0.19 -0.66
CA THR A 88 4.84 1.39 0.07
C THR A 88 6.02 1.95 0.84
N GLU A 89 6.18 3.27 0.80
CA GLU A 89 6.91 3.99 1.85
C GLU A 89 6.30 3.59 3.20
N HIS A 90 7.14 3.15 4.12
CA HIS A 90 6.79 2.85 5.51
C HIS A 90 7.71 3.66 6.40
N TYR A 91 7.22 4.02 7.57
CA TYR A 91 7.99 4.78 8.56
C TYR A 91 8.42 3.86 9.68
N HIS A 92 9.36 4.27 10.52
CA HIS A 92 9.90 3.40 11.57
C HIS A 92 9.60 3.95 12.96
N ALA A 93 9.08 3.11 13.85
CA ALA A 93 9.12 3.33 15.29
C ALA A 93 10.33 2.58 15.86
N ILE A 94 11.19 3.26 16.63
CA ILE A 94 12.44 2.71 17.15
C ILE A 94 12.45 2.82 18.67
N CYS A 95 12.60 1.69 19.35
CA CYS A 95 12.72 1.66 20.80
C CYS A 95 14.11 2.12 21.24
N THR A 96 14.17 3.15 22.09
CA THR A 96 15.41 3.72 22.61
C THR A 96 16.07 2.87 23.68
N GLU A 97 15.38 1.89 24.26
CA GLU A 97 15.94 0.99 25.28
C GLU A 97 16.46 -0.32 24.69
N CYS A 98 15.66 -1.01 23.88
CA CYS A 98 16.02 -2.33 23.34
C CYS A 98 16.36 -2.33 21.84
N GLY A 99 16.20 -1.20 21.15
CA GLY A 99 16.46 -1.10 19.71
C GLY A 99 15.42 -1.78 18.82
N LYS A 100 14.29 -2.26 19.36
CA LYS A 100 13.20 -2.84 18.57
C LYS A 100 12.69 -1.83 17.55
N ILE A 101 12.59 -2.24 16.29
CA ILE A 101 12.04 -1.43 15.19
C ILE A 101 10.69 -2.02 14.80
N GLU A 102 9.67 -1.17 14.66
CA GLU A 102 8.36 -1.52 14.12
C GLU A 102 8.01 -0.62 12.94
N ASP A 103 7.48 -1.20 11.87
CA ASP A 103 6.99 -0.45 10.73
C ASP A 103 5.69 0.26 11.10
N ILE A 104 5.61 1.55 10.80
CA ILE A 104 4.43 2.38 10.91
C ILE A 104 3.85 2.56 9.52
N TYR A 105 2.58 2.16 9.38
CA TYR A 105 1.78 2.43 8.20
C TYR A 105 0.97 3.68 8.46
N TYR A 106 1.34 4.74 7.76
CA TYR A 106 0.57 5.98 7.74
C TYR A 106 0.39 6.38 6.27
N PRO A 107 -0.68 7.11 5.91
CA PRO A 107 -0.73 7.78 4.61
C PRO A 107 0.57 8.54 4.30
N GLY A 108 0.80 8.86 3.03
CA GLY A 108 1.92 9.73 2.64
C GLY A 108 1.95 11.00 3.50
N LEU A 109 3.13 11.59 3.67
CA LEU A 109 3.27 12.86 4.39
C LEU A 109 3.13 14.05 3.44
N ASP A 110 2.27 13.93 2.41
CA ASP A 110 2.11 14.91 1.34
C ASP A 110 1.84 16.32 1.90
N ASP A 111 1.00 16.43 2.94
CA ASP A 111 0.71 17.70 3.61
C ASP A 111 1.98 18.33 4.23
N VAL A 112 2.84 17.50 4.83
CA VAL A 112 4.11 17.94 5.42
C VAL A 112 5.09 18.34 4.33
N GLU A 113 5.17 17.57 3.23
CA GLU A 113 6.02 17.87 2.08
C GLU A 113 5.62 19.20 1.42
N VAL A 114 4.32 19.45 1.23
CA VAL A 114 3.80 20.71 0.69
C VAL A 114 4.14 21.88 1.61
N VAL A 115 3.93 21.74 2.92
CA VAL A 115 4.28 22.80 3.88
C VAL A 115 5.80 23.03 3.90
N ALA A 116 6.61 21.97 3.88
CA ALA A 116 8.06 22.07 3.84
C ALA A 116 8.55 22.79 2.57
N SER A 117 8.03 22.43 1.40
CA SER A 117 8.31 23.10 0.13
C SER A 117 7.99 24.60 0.21
N ASN A 118 6.82 24.96 0.74
CA ASN A 118 6.38 26.35 0.84
C ASN A 118 7.21 27.18 1.83
N LEU A 119 7.62 26.59 2.97
CA LEU A 119 8.37 27.31 4.00
C LEU A 119 9.87 27.42 3.68
N THR A 120 10.43 26.46 2.94
CA THR A 120 11.87 26.37 2.69
C THR A 120 12.28 26.73 1.27
N GLY A 121 11.34 26.70 0.32
CA GLY A 121 11.61 26.84 -1.11
C GLY A 121 12.28 25.61 -1.73
N PHE A 122 12.33 24.48 -1.03
CA PHE A 122 12.94 23.25 -1.55
C PHE A 122 12.00 22.56 -2.54
N GLU A 123 12.57 22.02 -3.61
CA GLU A 123 11.91 20.99 -4.40
C GLU A 123 12.03 19.66 -3.66
N VAL A 124 10.97 19.27 -2.95
CA VAL A 124 10.95 18.06 -2.12
C VAL A 124 10.88 16.83 -3.02
N THR A 125 11.84 15.90 -2.86
CA THR A 125 11.92 14.67 -3.66
C THR A 125 11.60 13.40 -2.89
N SER A 126 11.73 13.42 -1.55
CA SER A 126 11.54 12.27 -0.66
C SER A 126 11.61 12.69 0.81
N HIS A 127 11.04 11.90 1.71
CA HIS A 127 11.23 12.01 3.16
C HIS A 127 11.56 10.68 3.80
N ARG A 128 12.06 10.74 5.04
CA ARG A 128 12.21 9.60 5.95
C ARG A 128 11.70 10.00 7.32
N LEU A 129 10.82 9.20 7.89
CA LEU A 129 10.29 9.40 9.25
C LEU A 129 10.73 8.25 10.16
N GLU A 130 11.43 8.62 11.23
CA GLU A 130 11.82 7.73 12.33
C GLU A 130 11.27 8.32 13.63
N ILE A 131 10.48 7.55 14.37
CA ILE A 131 9.87 7.93 15.64
C ILE A 131 10.58 7.16 16.75
N TYR A 132 11.13 7.86 17.72
CA TYR A 132 11.88 7.25 18.82
C TYR A 132 11.04 7.23 20.10
N GLY A 133 10.99 6.08 20.79
CA GLY A 133 10.20 5.92 22.01
C GLY A 133 10.52 4.63 22.78
N LEU A 134 9.62 4.17 23.64
CA LEU A 134 9.74 2.87 24.32
C LEU A 134 8.72 1.89 23.74
N CYS A 135 9.15 0.66 23.40
CA CYS A 135 8.22 -0.38 22.96
C CYS A 135 7.35 -0.87 24.13
N PRO A 136 6.21 -1.53 23.86
CA PRO A 136 5.31 -2.02 24.91
C PRO A 136 5.99 -2.93 25.95
N ASP A 137 6.99 -3.70 25.55
CA ASP A 137 7.73 -4.61 26.44
C ASP A 137 8.63 -3.84 27.41
N CYS A 138 9.31 -2.80 26.91
CA CYS A 138 10.16 -1.92 27.71
C CYS A 138 9.36 -1.01 28.65
N GLN A 139 8.17 -0.58 28.24
CA GLN A 139 7.28 0.20 29.12
C GLN A 139 6.76 -0.60 30.33
N ARG A 140 6.76 -1.93 30.25
CA ARG A 140 6.24 -2.83 31.30
C ARG A 140 7.35 -3.41 32.20
N LYS A 141 8.61 -3.09 31.94
CA LYS A 141 9.74 -3.51 32.78
C LYS A 141 9.78 -2.77 34.12
#